data_AF-A0A0P1IA12-F1
#
_entry.id   AF-A0A0P1IA12-F1
#
_cell.length_a   1.000
_cell.length_b   1.000
_cell.length_c   1.000
_cell.angle_alpha   90.00
_cell.angle_beta   90.00
_cell.angle_gamma   90.00
#
_symmetry.space_group_name_H-M   'P 1'
#
loop_
_entity.id
_entity.type
_entity.pdbx_description
1 polymer ?
#
loop_
_entity_poly.entity_id
_entity_poly.type
_entity_poly.pdbx_seq_one_letter_code
_entity_poly.pdbx_strand_id
1 'polypeptide(L)'
;MKLRHSKATDSSFCCGRLDRTKWVIMLAVLFCLTNSMLLFSTAYAEEESFLERKDRYTRENPSHDSLIQWTEPVRLEILGAASADDMFFAASTISSVAELSLTYASLVGESSTWFTEKSLFSPKANYIVVFLPDIENKEAIDKADLQARGLDVSAAHPSVRDIVDNGISRLGAGCYGAWQASQKNEVSGFVIVADPNHDPKGCVKSVSISSFGVYPVVRIIEFPDKLPLPLVSESHLLLLISGYCRKILKDNSFHCPARLLASLDAVEAED
;
A
#
# COMPACT_ATOMS: atom_id res chain seq x y z
N MET A 1 4.15 -94.84 10.53
CA MET A 1 5.05 -94.93 9.36
C MET A 1 4.44 -95.87 8.31
N LYS A 2 3.67 -95.34 7.36
CA LYS A 2 3.33 -95.93 6.04
C LYS A 2 2.46 -94.92 5.27
N LEU A 3 3.01 -94.44 4.16
CA LEU A 3 2.34 -93.65 3.11
C LEU A 3 1.34 -94.53 2.35
N ARG A 4 0.24 -93.93 1.85
CA ARG A 4 -0.20 -94.04 0.44
C ARG A 4 -1.47 -93.22 0.12
N HIS A 5 -1.33 -92.44 -0.96
CA HIS A 5 -2.25 -92.07 -2.06
C HIS A 5 -3.68 -91.59 -1.74
N SER A 6 -3.99 -90.32 -2.01
CA SER A 6 -4.24 -89.71 -3.34
C SER A 6 -5.56 -90.15 -3.97
N LYS A 7 -6.52 -89.21 -3.99
CA LYS A 7 -7.50 -89.04 -5.07
C LYS A 7 -7.69 -87.55 -5.32
N ALA A 8 -7.57 -87.19 -6.59
CA ALA A 8 -7.86 -85.89 -7.16
C ALA A 8 -9.34 -85.80 -7.55
N THR A 9 -9.89 -84.58 -7.44
CA THR A 9 -11.04 -83.94 -8.11
C THR A 9 -11.19 -82.59 -7.38
N ASP A 10 -11.52 -81.44 -7.94
CA ASP A 10 -11.92 -81.03 -9.28
C ASP A 10 -11.67 -79.51 -9.36
N SER A 11 -11.34 -79.06 -10.56
CA SER A 11 -11.23 -77.66 -10.94
C SER A 11 -12.59 -76.95 -10.92
N SER A 12 -12.71 -75.83 -10.21
CA SER A 12 -13.64 -74.77 -10.60
C SER A 12 -12.93 -73.41 -10.55
N PHE A 13 -12.78 -72.84 -11.74
CA PHE A 13 -12.32 -71.49 -12.00
C PHE A 13 -13.39 -70.51 -11.49
N CYS A 14 -13.23 -70.00 -10.26
CA CYS A 14 -13.96 -68.81 -9.84
C CYS A 14 -13.19 -67.59 -10.34
N CYS A 15 -13.73 -66.98 -11.38
CA CYS A 15 -13.41 -65.63 -11.83
C CYS A 15 -13.62 -64.67 -10.66
N GLY A 16 -12.55 -64.40 -9.91
CA GLY A 16 -12.56 -63.51 -8.76
C GLY A 16 -12.85 -62.10 -9.23
N ARG A 17 -14.08 -61.63 -8.96
CA ARG A 17 -14.46 -60.20 -8.98
C ARG A 17 -13.31 -59.39 -8.39
N LEU A 18 -12.58 -58.69 -9.25
CA LEU A 18 -11.68 -57.63 -8.86
C LEU A 18 -12.51 -56.62 -8.06
N ASP A 19 -12.16 -56.56 -6.79
CA ASP A 19 -12.82 -55.83 -5.73
C ASP A 19 -13.02 -54.37 -6.13
N ARG A 20 -14.28 -53.99 -6.43
CA ARG A 20 -14.66 -52.62 -6.82
C ARG A 20 -14.18 -51.58 -5.79
N THR A 21 -13.97 -52.01 -4.55
CA THR A 21 -13.47 -51.20 -3.45
C THR A 21 -12.05 -50.69 -3.68
N LYS A 22 -11.18 -51.47 -4.36
CA LYS A 22 -9.81 -51.04 -4.68
C LYS A 22 -9.75 -49.99 -5.79
N TRP A 23 -10.67 -50.06 -6.75
CA TRP A 23 -10.77 -49.05 -7.83
C TRP A 23 -11.30 -47.71 -7.32
N VAL A 24 -12.25 -47.72 -6.37
CA VAL A 24 -12.77 -46.49 -5.75
C VAL A 24 -11.69 -45.78 -4.92
N ILE A 25 -10.88 -46.52 -4.17
CA ILE A 25 -9.77 -45.95 -3.39
C ILE A 25 -8.69 -45.38 -4.33
N MET A 26 -8.35 -46.08 -5.41
CA MET A 26 -7.36 -45.58 -6.37
C MET A 26 -7.85 -44.31 -7.10
N LEU A 27 -9.14 -44.25 -7.47
CA LEU A 27 -9.75 -43.05 -8.05
C LEU A 27 -9.82 -41.89 -7.05
N ALA A 28 -10.14 -42.13 -5.77
CA ALA A 28 -10.17 -41.09 -4.74
C ALA A 28 -8.78 -40.51 -4.44
N VAL A 29 -7.73 -41.33 -4.46
CA VAL A 29 -6.34 -40.87 -4.30
C VAL A 29 -5.87 -40.10 -5.54
N LEU A 30 -6.23 -40.54 -6.75
CA LEU A 30 -5.94 -39.79 -7.98
C LEU A 30 -6.67 -38.43 -7.99
N PHE A 31 -7.94 -38.40 -7.55
CA PHE A 31 -8.74 -37.17 -7.46
C PHE A 31 -8.21 -36.18 -6.41
N CYS A 32 -7.64 -36.67 -5.30
CA CYS A 32 -6.97 -35.81 -4.31
C CYS A 32 -5.66 -35.25 -4.86
N LEU A 33 -4.87 -36.04 -5.60
CA LEU A 33 -3.60 -35.61 -6.16
C LEU A 33 -3.78 -34.65 -7.34
N THR A 34 -4.82 -34.80 -8.16
CA THR A 34 -5.13 -33.86 -9.25
C THR A 34 -5.77 -32.56 -8.75
N ASN A 35 -6.57 -32.60 -7.67
CA ASN A 35 -7.06 -31.36 -7.03
C ASN A 35 -5.93 -30.62 -6.28
N SER A 36 -4.94 -31.34 -5.76
CA SER A 36 -3.78 -30.71 -5.15
C SER A 36 -2.96 -29.94 -6.19
N MET A 37 -2.75 -30.50 -7.39
CA MET A 37 -2.03 -29.78 -8.46
C MET A 37 -2.80 -28.57 -9.01
N LEU A 38 -4.12 -28.60 -9.06
CA LEU A 38 -4.95 -27.43 -9.43
C LEU A 38 -4.90 -26.30 -8.39
N LEU A 39 -4.82 -26.64 -7.09
CA LEU A 39 -4.65 -25.68 -6.00
C LEU A 39 -3.23 -25.09 -5.94
N PHE A 40 -2.21 -25.84 -6.37
CA PHE A 40 -0.84 -25.31 -6.49
C PHE A 40 -0.68 -24.36 -7.68
N SER A 41 -1.37 -24.60 -8.80
CA SER A 41 -1.33 -23.69 -9.95
C SER A 41 -2.03 -22.34 -9.68
N THR A 42 -3.12 -22.31 -8.91
CA THR A 42 -3.76 -21.04 -8.53
C THR A 42 -2.91 -20.27 -7.52
N ALA A 43 -2.25 -20.96 -6.58
CA ALA A 43 -1.33 -20.31 -5.63
C ALA A 43 -0.08 -19.73 -6.30
N TYR A 44 0.44 -20.37 -7.36
CA TYR A 44 1.59 -19.86 -8.12
C TYR A 44 1.22 -18.66 -9.01
N ALA A 45 0.04 -18.67 -9.64
CA ALA A 45 -0.46 -17.52 -10.39
C ALA A 45 -0.81 -16.32 -9.48
N GLU A 46 -1.27 -16.58 -8.25
CA GLU A 46 -1.46 -15.56 -7.19
C GLU A 46 -0.15 -14.87 -6.77
N GLU A 47 0.99 -15.56 -6.88
CA GLU A 47 2.29 -15.03 -6.48
C GLU A 47 2.87 -14.11 -7.58
N GLU A 48 2.75 -14.45 -8.87
CA GLU A 48 3.37 -13.68 -9.96
C GLU A 48 2.78 -12.27 -10.15
N SER A 49 1.45 -12.09 -10.16
CA SER A 49 0.84 -10.77 -10.36
C SER A 49 1.08 -9.82 -9.17
N PHE A 50 1.18 -10.40 -7.97
CA PHE A 50 1.59 -9.66 -6.78
C PHE A 50 3.07 -9.32 -6.80
N LEU A 51 3.95 -10.24 -7.23
CA LEU A 51 5.39 -9.99 -7.33
C LEU A 51 5.70 -8.82 -8.28
N GLU A 52 4.88 -8.56 -9.29
CA GLU A 52 5.04 -7.39 -10.18
C GLU A 52 4.61 -6.06 -9.53
N ARG A 53 3.60 -6.09 -8.64
CA ARG A 53 3.03 -4.88 -8.03
C ARG A 53 3.53 -4.63 -6.60
N LYS A 54 4.13 -5.63 -5.93
CA LYS A 54 4.61 -5.51 -4.53
C LYS A 54 5.64 -4.40 -4.35
N ASP A 55 6.45 -4.14 -5.38
CA ASP A 55 7.49 -3.12 -5.36
C ASP A 55 6.90 -1.70 -5.39
N ARG A 56 5.58 -1.58 -5.57
CA ARG A 56 4.83 -0.34 -5.38
C ARG A 56 4.57 -0.02 -3.92
N TYR A 57 4.82 -0.94 -2.99
CA TYR A 57 4.59 -0.68 -1.58
C TYR A 57 5.88 -0.28 -0.87
N THR A 58 5.85 0.88 -0.25
CA THR A 58 6.93 1.35 0.61
C THR A 58 6.75 0.83 2.03
N ARG A 59 7.84 0.37 2.65
CA ARG A 59 7.88 -0.12 4.03
C ARG A 59 9.12 0.40 4.72
N GLU A 60 8.96 0.86 5.96
CA GLU A 60 10.07 1.27 6.82
C GLU A 60 10.86 0.04 7.29
N ASN A 61 10.14 -1.02 7.69
CA ASN A 61 10.70 -2.30 8.04
C ASN A 61 10.17 -3.39 7.10
N PRO A 62 10.95 -3.80 6.07
CA PRO A 62 10.57 -4.87 5.14
C PRO A 62 10.44 -6.26 5.79
N SER A 63 11.05 -6.46 6.96
CA SER A 63 10.97 -7.72 7.72
C SER A 63 9.65 -7.83 8.48
N HIS A 64 8.95 -6.72 8.68
CA HIS A 64 7.61 -6.73 9.23
C HIS A 64 6.60 -6.84 8.10
N ASP A 65 5.79 -7.90 8.15
CA ASP A 65 4.77 -8.21 7.14
C ASP A 65 3.53 -7.34 7.30
N SER A 66 3.69 -6.02 7.38
CA SER A 66 2.59 -5.06 7.45
C SER A 66 2.75 -3.95 6.42
N LEU A 67 1.62 -3.44 5.94
CA LEU A 67 1.58 -2.22 5.14
C LEU A 67 1.86 -0.98 6.02
N ILE A 68 2.41 0.06 5.39
CA ILE A 68 2.43 1.39 6.01
C ILE A 68 0.99 1.84 6.32
N GLN A 69 0.81 2.42 7.51
CA GLN A 69 -0.46 2.97 7.95
C GLN A 69 -0.27 4.15 8.91
N TRP A 70 -1.24 5.06 8.89
CA TRP A 70 -1.36 6.11 9.91
C TRP A 70 -2.05 5.56 11.17
N THR A 71 -1.43 5.75 12.32
CA THR A 71 -1.97 5.31 13.63
C THR A 71 -3.03 6.23 14.17
N GLU A 72 -2.95 7.50 13.83
CA GLU A 72 -3.88 8.54 14.22
C GLU A 72 -4.41 9.28 12.99
N PRO A 73 -5.52 10.02 13.11
CA PRO A 73 -5.98 10.89 12.05
C PRO A 73 -4.90 11.86 11.56
N VAL A 74 -4.92 12.10 10.25
CA VAL A 74 -4.09 13.12 9.63
C VAL A 74 -4.61 14.51 10.02
N ARG A 75 -3.75 15.29 10.65
CA ARG A 75 -3.96 16.69 11.00
C ARG A 75 -3.03 17.53 10.14
N LEU A 76 -3.59 18.01 9.04
CA LEU A 76 -2.88 18.74 8.00
C LEU A 76 -2.72 20.21 8.36
N GLU A 77 -1.51 20.72 8.20
CA GLU A 77 -1.22 22.15 8.20
C GLU A 77 -0.39 22.52 6.97
N ILE A 78 -0.68 23.70 6.43
CA ILE A 78 -0.01 24.26 5.26
C ILE A 78 0.65 25.57 5.68
N LEU A 79 1.93 25.71 5.36
CA LEU A 79 2.79 26.81 5.82
C LEU A 79 3.54 27.43 4.64
N GLY A 80 4.08 28.64 4.87
CA GLY A 80 4.91 29.35 3.91
C GLY A 80 4.14 30.11 2.82
N ALA A 81 4.90 30.64 1.86
CA ALA A 81 4.40 31.55 0.84
C ALA A 81 3.89 30.78 -0.39
N ALA A 82 2.57 30.62 -0.48
CA ALA A 82 1.90 30.05 -1.64
C ALA A 82 0.59 30.77 -1.96
N SER A 83 0.12 30.59 -3.20
CA SER A 83 -1.21 31.04 -3.57
C SER A 83 -2.28 30.22 -2.83
N ALA A 84 -3.45 30.81 -2.60
CA ALA A 84 -4.58 30.09 -2.01
C ALA A 84 -4.97 28.86 -2.86
N ASP A 85 -4.77 28.93 -4.19
CA ASP A 85 -5.04 27.83 -5.12
C ASP A 85 -4.11 26.63 -4.88
N ASP A 86 -2.81 26.88 -4.62
CA ASP A 86 -1.86 25.80 -4.33
C ASP A 86 -2.09 25.20 -2.93
N MET A 87 -2.43 26.04 -1.94
CA MET A 87 -2.79 25.56 -0.61
C MET A 87 -4.07 24.71 -0.66
N PHE A 88 -5.09 25.16 -1.39
CA PHE A 88 -6.32 24.41 -1.60
C PHE A 88 -6.08 23.10 -2.37
N PHE A 89 -5.25 23.14 -3.40
CA PHE A 89 -4.84 21.94 -4.13
C PHE A 89 -4.15 20.93 -3.22
N ALA A 90 -3.25 21.38 -2.35
CA ALA A 90 -2.57 20.49 -1.41
C ALA A 90 -3.55 19.88 -0.40
N ALA A 91 -4.41 20.70 0.20
CA ALA A 91 -5.43 20.23 1.13
C ALA A 91 -6.38 19.21 0.51
N SER A 92 -6.92 19.52 -0.68
CA SER A 92 -7.82 18.62 -1.39
C SER A 92 -7.13 17.31 -1.79
N THR A 93 -5.92 17.37 -2.33
CA THR A 93 -5.14 16.18 -2.73
C THR A 93 -4.91 15.26 -1.53
N ILE A 94 -4.42 15.80 -0.41
CA ILE A 94 -4.13 15.00 0.79
C ILE A 94 -5.43 14.43 1.38
N SER A 95 -6.51 15.23 1.41
CA SER A 95 -7.81 14.75 1.86
C SER A 95 -8.33 13.59 1.01
N SER A 96 -8.22 13.68 -0.31
CA SER A 96 -8.64 12.61 -1.23
C SER A 96 -7.78 11.35 -1.08
N VAL A 97 -6.46 11.49 -0.96
CA VAL A 97 -5.57 10.34 -0.73
C VAL A 97 -5.89 9.67 0.62
N ALA A 98 -6.10 10.48 1.67
CA ALA A 98 -6.49 9.97 2.98
C ALA A 98 -7.82 9.21 2.91
N GLU A 99 -8.83 9.78 2.25
CA GLU A 99 -10.13 9.13 2.05
C GLU A 99 -10.00 7.79 1.31
N LEU A 100 -9.24 7.75 0.19
CA LEU A 100 -8.99 6.51 -0.54
C LEU A 100 -8.32 5.46 0.33
N SER A 101 -7.39 5.85 1.20
CA SER A 101 -6.72 4.96 2.15
C SER A 101 -7.58 4.56 3.36
N LEU A 102 -8.84 5.02 3.42
CA LEU A 102 -9.76 4.94 4.55
C LEU A 102 -9.18 5.52 5.84
N THR A 103 -8.46 6.63 5.73
CA THR A 103 -7.85 7.39 6.83
C THR A 103 -8.56 8.73 6.97
N TYR A 104 -8.91 9.11 8.19
CA TYR A 104 -9.52 10.41 8.45
C TYR A 104 -8.45 11.51 8.37
N ALA A 105 -8.73 12.56 7.60
CA ALA A 105 -7.90 13.75 7.48
C ALA A 105 -8.71 15.01 7.83
N SER A 106 -8.04 16.00 8.40
CA SER A 106 -8.64 17.31 8.72
C SER A 106 -7.58 18.39 8.73
N LEU A 107 -7.98 19.63 8.41
CA LEU A 107 -7.13 20.80 8.50
C LEU A 107 -7.04 21.31 9.94
N VAL A 108 -5.88 21.84 10.31
CA VAL A 108 -5.63 22.44 11.63
C VAL A 108 -6.00 23.92 11.63
N GLY A 109 -6.68 24.36 12.69
CA GLY A 109 -7.12 25.74 12.89
C GLY A 109 -8.55 25.99 12.41
N GLU A 110 -8.93 27.27 12.35
CA GLU A 110 -10.24 27.71 11.89
C GLU A 110 -10.30 27.84 10.37
N SER A 111 -11.48 27.60 9.79
CA SER A 111 -11.69 27.62 8.33
C SER A 111 -11.34 28.96 7.68
N SER A 112 -11.47 30.07 8.42
CA SER A 112 -11.05 31.41 8.00
C SER A 112 -9.54 31.55 7.79
N THR A 113 -8.74 30.63 8.32
CA THR A 113 -7.27 30.68 8.34
C THR A 113 -6.60 29.52 7.61
N TRP A 114 -7.37 28.60 7.01
CA TRP A 114 -6.78 27.40 6.40
C TRP A 114 -5.89 27.70 5.19
N PHE A 115 -6.19 28.76 4.44
CA PHE A 115 -5.49 29.14 3.21
C PHE A 115 -4.86 30.53 3.33
N THR A 116 -4.48 30.91 4.55
CA THR A 116 -3.70 32.11 4.83
C THR A 116 -2.27 31.71 5.14
N GLU A 117 -1.31 32.54 4.76
CA GLU A 117 0.09 32.33 5.09
C GLU A 117 0.29 32.18 6.61
N LYS A 118 1.05 31.16 6.99
CA LYS A 118 1.39 30.82 8.36
C LYS A 118 2.88 30.56 8.44
N SER A 119 3.48 31.02 9.54
CA SER A 119 4.90 30.85 9.84
C SER A 119 5.17 29.91 11.01
N LEU A 120 4.18 29.62 11.84
CA LEU A 120 4.35 28.80 13.05
C LEU A 120 3.76 27.41 12.83
N PHE A 121 4.57 26.38 13.08
CA PHE A 121 4.12 24.99 13.10
C PHE A 121 3.23 24.74 14.31
N SER A 122 2.06 24.14 14.09
CA SER A 122 1.13 23.78 15.15
C SER A 122 1.54 22.51 15.88
N PRO A 123 1.36 22.44 17.22
CA PRO A 123 1.60 21.22 17.99
C PRO A 123 0.58 20.11 17.68
N LYS A 124 -0.52 20.46 16.99
CA LYS A 124 -1.59 19.51 16.64
C LYS A 124 -1.41 18.89 15.26
N ALA A 125 -0.53 19.44 14.43
CA ALA A 125 -0.35 19.01 13.06
C ALA A 125 0.71 17.91 12.98
N ASN A 126 0.35 16.75 12.43
CA ASN A 126 1.26 15.63 12.18
C ASN A 126 1.56 15.45 10.68
N TYR A 127 0.94 16.26 9.82
CA TYR A 127 1.20 16.30 8.39
C TYR A 127 1.38 17.76 7.98
N ILE A 128 2.59 18.11 7.54
CA ILE A 128 2.92 19.49 7.16
C ILE A 128 3.21 19.56 5.66
N VAL A 129 2.64 20.56 4.99
CA VAL A 129 3.09 21.00 3.67
C VAL A 129 3.67 22.39 3.80
N VAL A 130 4.92 22.56 3.39
CA VAL A 130 5.60 23.85 3.39
C VAL A 130 5.85 24.29 1.96
N PHE A 131 5.41 25.50 1.62
CA PHE A 131 5.78 26.14 0.37
C PHE A 131 6.93 27.11 0.61
N LEU A 132 8.08 26.81 0.02
CA LEU A 132 9.30 27.59 0.19
C LEU A 132 9.89 27.98 -1.16
N PRO A 133 9.94 29.27 -1.51
CA PRO A 133 10.53 29.70 -2.77
C PRO A 133 12.05 29.63 -2.74
N ASP A 134 12.61 29.43 -3.94
CA ASP A 134 14.06 29.51 -4.20
C ASP A 134 14.85 28.55 -3.30
N ILE A 135 14.38 27.31 -3.24
CA ILE A 135 15.14 26.26 -2.58
C ILE A 135 16.33 25.93 -3.47
N GLU A 136 17.52 26.35 -3.04
CA GLU A 136 18.79 25.96 -3.65
C GLU A 136 18.84 24.43 -3.83
N ASN A 137 19.59 23.92 -4.81
CA ASN A 137 19.76 22.48 -5.07
C ASN A 137 20.52 21.77 -3.93
N LYS A 138 19.92 21.73 -2.75
CA LYS A 138 20.40 21.08 -1.54
C LYS A 138 19.92 19.64 -1.52
N GLU A 139 20.69 18.76 -0.90
CA GLU A 139 20.31 17.36 -0.73
C GLU A 139 19.25 17.17 0.36
N ALA A 140 19.20 18.08 1.33
CA ALA A 140 18.18 18.10 2.38
C ALA A 140 17.88 19.53 2.83
N ILE A 141 16.66 19.73 3.33
CA ILE A 141 16.22 20.95 4.02
C ILE A 141 16.29 20.70 5.52
N ASP A 142 17.11 21.47 6.21
CA ASP A 142 17.23 21.39 7.66
C ASP A 142 16.39 22.45 8.37
N LYS A 143 16.40 22.40 9.70
CA LYS A 143 15.73 23.39 10.55
C LYS A 143 16.19 24.82 10.31
N ALA A 144 17.49 25.03 10.10
CA ALA A 144 18.04 26.36 9.91
C ALA A 144 17.56 26.97 8.59
N ASP A 145 17.38 26.17 7.55
CA ASP A 145 16.78 26.57 6.28
C ASP A 145 15.34 27.08 6.47
N LEU A 146 14.50 26.32 7.20
CA LEU A 146 13.13 26.72 7.51
C LEU A 146 13.11 28.03 8.31
N GLN A 147 13.96 28.13 9.34
CA GLN A 147 14.05 29.32 10.21
C GLN A 147 14.55 30.56 9.45
N ALA A 148 15.51 30.40 8.53
CA ALA A 148 15.99 31.48 7.69
C ALA A 148 14.90 32.04 6.77
N ARG A 149 13.86 31.25 6.50
CA ARG A 149 12.65 31.65 5.75
C ARG A 149 11.49 32.07 6.66
N GLY A 150 11.76 32.29 7.94
CA GLY A 150 10.79 32.79 8.91
C GLY A 150 9.84 31.74 9.46
N LEU A 151 10.11 30.45 9.26
CA LEU A 151 9.29 29.37 9.79
C LEU A 151 9.77 28.92 11.17
N ASP A 152 8.88 28.93 12.16
CA ASP A 152 9.16 28.49 13.51
C ASP A 152 8.61 27.08 13.78
N VAL A 153 9.54 26.16 14.10
CA VAL A 153 9.26 24.76 14.41
C VAL A 153 9.22 24.46 15.92
N SER A 154 9.40 25.47 16.78
CA SER A 154 9.47 25.32 18.23
C SER A 154 8.22 24.67 18.83
N ALA A 155 7.06 24.99 18.28
CA ALA A 155 5.77 24.47 18.70
C ALA A 155 5.30 23.23 17.89
N ALA A 156 6.10 22.73 16.94
CA ALA A 156 5.72 21.59 16.10
C ALA A 156 5.43 20.33 16.93
N HIS A 157 4.52 19.49 16.42
CA HIS A 157 4.29 18.14 16.95
C HIS A 157 5.62 17.37 17.06
N PRO A 158 5.84 16.54 18.11
CA PRO A 158 7.14 15.88 18.33
C PRO A 158 7.67 15.13 17.09
N SER A 159 6.81 14.37 16.42
CA SER A 159 7.22 13.64 15.22
C SER A 159 7.60 14.53 14.04
N VAL A 160 6.93 15.67 13.88
CA VAL A 160 7.26 16.66 12.85
C VAL A 160 8.58 17.35 13.19
N ARG A 161 8.80 17.67 14.47
CA ARG A 161 10.05 18.25 14.94
C ARG A 161 11.23 17.31 14.70
N ASP A 162 11.07 16.03 15.02
CA ASP A 162 12.10 15.01 14.77
C ASP A 162 12.43 14.90 13.28
N ILE A 163 11.42 14.96 12.39
CA ILE A 163 11.64 14.96 10.93
C ILE A 163 12.48 16.18 10.52
N VAL A 164 12.11 17.37 10.99
CA VAL A 164 12.84 18.60 10.66
C VAL A 164 14.26 18.60 11.22
N ASP A 165 14.44 18.16 12.47
CA ASP A 165 15.74 18.10 13.13
C ASP A 165 16.69 17.08 12.44
N ASN A 166 16.15 16.01 11.84
CA ASN A 166 16.92 15.03 11.05
C ASN A 166 17.13 15.42 9.58
N GLY A 167 16.45 16.48 9.11
CA GLY A 167 16.51 16.95 7.74
C GLY A 167 15.49 16.27 6.81
N ILE A 168 14.99 17.05 5.86
CA ILE A 168 13.96 16.64 4.90
C ILE A 168 14.65 16.37 3.56
N SER A 169 14.69 15.11 3.15
CA SER A 169 15.49 14.68 1.99
C SER A 169 14.89 15.14 0.66
N ARG A 170 15.76 15.40 -0.31
CA ARG A 170 15.38 15.73 -1.67
C ARG A 170 14.78 14.53 -2.39
N LEU A 171 13.63 14.73 -3.03
CA LEU A 171 12.94 13.75 -3.88
C LEU A 171 13.00 14.13 -5.37
N GLY A 172 13.20 15.42 -5.67
CA GLY A 172 13.29 15.94 -7.03
C GLY A 172 13.71 17.41 -7.03
N ALA A 173 13.68 18.06 -8.20
CA ALA A 173 13.87 19.50 -8.28
C ALA A 173 12.72 20.20 -7.53
N GLY A 174 13.06 21.02 -6.52
CA GLY A 174 12.07 21.75 -5.71
C GLY A 174 11.11 20.87 -4.91
N CYS A 175 11.39 19.58 -4.72
CA CYS A 175 10.51 18.68 -4.01
C CYS A 175 11.28 17.87 -2.97
N TYR A 176 10.84 17.97 -1.71
CA TYR A 176 11.43 17.31 -0.57
C TYR A 176 10.33 16.66 0.26
N GLY A 177 10.66 15.54 0.89
CA GLY A 177 9.73 14.84 1.75
C GLY A 177 10.45 13.94 2.74
N ALA A 178 9.87 13.81 3.92
CA ALA A 178 10.33 12.89 4.93
C ALA A 178 9.16 12.48 5.84
N TRP A 179 9.25 11.26 6.35
CA TRP A 179 8.31 10.74 7.33
C TRP A 179 9.01 10.26 8.58
N GLN A 180 8.21 10.07 9.63
CA GLN A 180 8.61 9.28 10.79
C GLN A 180 7.65 8.11 10.90
N ALA A 181 8.20 6.90 10.88
CA ALA A 181 7.45 5.67 11.02
C ALA A 181 8.11 4.75 12.07
N SER A 182 7.28 3.98 12.77
CA SER A 182 7.77 2.97 13.72
C SER A 182 8.24 1.71 12.99
N GLN A 183 8.94 0.83 13.71
CA GLN A 183 9.32 -0.51 13.22
C GLN A 183 8.13 -1.40 12.82
N LYS A 184 6.90 -1.00 13.15
CA LYS A 184 5.66 -1.66 12.74
C LYS A 184 5.04 -1.07 11.46
N ASN A 185 5.78 -0.22 10.75
CA ASN A 185 5.30 0.54 9.59
C ASN A 185 4.14 1.51 9.94
N GLU A 186 4.19 2.08 11.14
CA GLU A 186 3.17 3.01 11.63
C GLU A 186 3.67 4.46 11.53
N VAL A 187 3.04 5.27 10.70
CA VAL A 187 3.39 6.68 10.47
C VAL A 187 2.84 7.55 11.59
N SER A 188 3.70 8.39 12.16
CA SER A 188 3.35 9.38 13.20
C SER A 188 3.61 10.82 12.78
N GLY A 189 4.32 11.03 11.65
CA GLY A 189 4.62 12.36 11.15
C GLY A 189 5.01 12.34 9.68
N PHE A 190 4.67 13.40 8.97
CA PHE A 190 5.04 13.58 7.57
C PHE A 190 5.24 15.07 7.24
N VAL A 191 6.29 15.39 6.49
CA VAL A 191 6.58 16.76 6.03
C VAL A 191 6.88 16.75 4.54
N ILE A 192 6.19 17.61 3.79
CA ILE A 192 6.48 17.95 2.39
C ILE A 192 7.03 19.36 2.36
N VAL A 193 8.10 19.58 1.59
CA VAL A 193 8.51 20.92 1.18
C VAL A 193 8.47 20.99 -0.34
N ALA A 194 7.68 21.93 -0.85
CA ALA A 194 7.50 22.18 -2.27
C ALA A 194 7.94 23.60 -2.61
N ASP A 195 8.78 23.73 -3.64
CA ASP A 195 9.15 25.02 -4.20
C ASP A 195 8.05 25.48 -5.19
N PRO A 196 7.39 26.63 -4.94
CA PRO A 196 6.40 27.19 -5.85
C PRO A 196 6.91 27.39 -7.29
N ASN A 197 8.22 27.51 -7.48
CA ASN A 197 8.86 27.72 -8.79
C ASN A 197 9.14 26.41 -9.56
N HIS A 198 8.95 25.23 -8.95
CA HIS A 198 9.36 23.93 -9.51
C HIS A 198 8.26 22.86 -9.39
N ASP A 199 7.13 23.06 -10.07
CA ASP A 199 5.94 22.17 -10.07
C ASP A 199 5.48 21.72 -8.66
N PRO A 200 4.97 22.67 -7.85
CA PRO A 200 4.49 22.37 -6.50
C PRO A 200 3.37 21.32 -6.49
N LYS A 201 2.50 21.31 -7.50
CA LYS A 201 1.36 20.39 -7.59
C LYS A 201 1.80 18.96 -7.87
N GLY A 202 2.75 18.76 -8.79
CA GLY A 202 3.37 17.47 -9.03
C GLY A 202 4.06 16.91 -7.79
N CYS A 203 4.82 17.76 -7.09
CA CYS A 203 5.45 17.39 -5.81
C CYS A 203 4.41 16.93 -4.79
N VAL A 204 3.41 17.77 -4.49
CA VAL A 204 2.38 17.43 -3.50
C VAL A 204 1.62 16.17 -3.88
N LYS A 205 1.23 15.99 -5.15
CA LYS A 205 0.52 14.78 -5.60
C LYS A 205 1.35 13.51 -5.39
N SER A 206 2.60 13.52 -5.85
CA SER A 206 3.50 12.37 -5.78
C SER A 206 3.83 11.97 -4.33
N VAL A 207 4.23 12.97 -3.54
CA VAL A 207 4.67 12.75 -2.17
C VAL A 207 3.50 12.42 -1.24
N SER A 208 2.30 12.96 -1.52
CA SER A 208 1.11 12.61 -0.74
C SER A 208 0.65 11.17 -0.95
N ILE A 209 0.78 10.59 -2.14
CA ILE A 209 0.50 9.15 -2.33
C ILE A 209 1.53 8.32 -1.57
N SER A 210 2.80 8.73 -1.64
CA SER A 210 3.92 8.07 -0.95
C SER A 210 3.70 8.00 0.55
N SER A 211 3.18 9.07 1.18
CA SER A 211 2.93 9.13 2.62
C SER A 211 1.91 8.11 3.16
N PHE A 212 1.20 7.39 2.27
CA PHE A 212 0.30 6.29 2.61
C PHE A 212 0.83 4.92 2.18
N GLY A 213 2.13 4.82 1.90
CA GLY A 213 2.84 3.56 1.64
C GLY A 213 2.79 3.07 0.21
N VAL A 214 2.44 3.92 -0.76
CA VAL A 214 2.34 3.56 -2.17
C VAL A 214 3.27 4.43 -3.01
N TYR A 215 4.12 3.81 -3.82
CA TYR A 215 4.99 4.52 -4.76
C TYR A 215 4.14 5.13 -5.89
N PRO A 216 4.33 6.41 -6.23
CA PRO A 216 3.43 7.19 -7.09
C PRO A 216 3.74 6.98 -8.57
N VAL A 217 3.78 5.72 -9.03
CA VAL A 217 3.86 5.41 -10.46
C VAL A 217 2.46 5.22 -11.01
N VAL A 218 2.08 6.11 -11.91
CA VAL A 218 0.80 6.03 -12.62
C VAL A 218 0.96 5.08 -13.80
N ARG A 219 0.66 3.80 -13.60
CA ARG A 219 0.21 2.92 -14.68
C ARG A 219 -1.31 2.99 -14.76
N ILE A 220 -1.84 3.14 -15.97
CA ILE A 220 -3.29 3.08 -16.21
C ILE A 220 -3.65 1.60 -16.27
N ILE A 221 -4.61 1.18 -15.44
CA ILE A 221 -5.20 -0.16 -15.53
C ILE A 221 -6.40 -0.04 -16.47
N GLU A 222 -6.34 -0.73 -17.61
CA GLU A 222 -7.44 -0.84 -18.55
C GLU A 222 -8.30 -2.02 -18.12
N PHE A 223 -9.50 -1.76 -17.61
CA PHE A 223 -10.46 -2.83 -17.38
C PHE A 223 -11.10 -3.23 -18.72
N PRO A 224 -11.37 -4.53 -18.97
CA PRO A 224 -12.01 -4.96 -20.21
C PRO A 224 -13.34 -4.21 -20.44
N ASP A 225 -13.60 -3.83 -21.69
CA ASP A 225 -14.60 -2.88 -22.21
C ASP A 225 -16.07 -3.06 -21.73
N LYS A 226 -16.36 -4.09 -20.94
CA LYS A 226 -17.70 -4.43 -20.43
C LYS A 226 -18.06 -3.73 -19.11
N LEU A 227 -17.10 -3.14 -18.41
CA LEU A 227 -17.35 -2.40 -17.17
C LEU A 227 -17.10 -0.90 -17.42
N PRO A 228 -18.11 -0.01 -17.24
CA PRO A 228 -17.93 1.44 -17.33
C PRO A 228 -17.21 1.96 -16.07
N LEU A 229 -16.12 1.31 -15.68
CA LEU A 229 -15.28 1.78 -14.59
C LEU A 229 -14.39 2.88 -15.15
N PRO A 230 -14.30 4.04 -14.49
CA PRO A 230 -13.38 5.08 -14.90
C PRO A 230 -11.95 4.52 -14.87
N LEU A 231 -11.07 5.01 -15.74
CA LEU A 231 -9.64 4.69 -15.70
C LEU A 231 -9.12 5.00 -14.28
N VAL A 232 -8.78 3.95 -13.52
CA VAL A 232 -8.21 4.09 -12.18
C VAL A 232 -6.70 3.92 -12.31
N SER A 233 -5.94 4.92 -11.87
CA SER A 233 -4.49 4.75 -11.77
C SER A 233 -4.17 3.67 -10.75
N GLU A 234 -3.19 2.81 -11.05
CA GLU A 234 -2.71 1.74 -10.18
C GLU A 234 -2.54 2.21 -8.73
N SER A 235 -1.87 3.35 -8.49
CA SER A 235 -1.67 3.87 -7.13
C SER A 235 -2.98 4.14 -6.35
N HIS A 236 -4.03 4.62 -7.01
CA HIS A 236 -5.34 4.83 -6.36
C HIS A 236 -6.00 3.49 -5.99
N LEU A 237 -5.92 2.50 -6.88
CA LEU A 237 -6.41 1.15 -6.60
C LEU A 237 -5.65 0.53 -5.42
N LEU A 238 -4.32 0.65 -5.39
CA LEU A 238 -3.49 0.13 -4.31
C LEU A 238 -3.81 0.83 -2.97
N LEU A 239 -4.03 2.14 -2.97
CA LEU A 239 -4.47 2.88 -1.78
C LEU A 239 -5.82 2.36 -1.26
N LEU A 240 -6.80 2.20 -2.16
CA LEU A 240 -8.14 1.72 -1.83
C LEU A 240 -8.13 0.31 -1.26
N ILE A 241 -7.45 -0.63 -1.94
CA ILE A 241 -7.32 -2.02 -1.51
C ILE A 241 -6.63 -2.08 -0.14
N SER A 242 -5.55 -1.32 0.04
CA SER A 242 -4.83 -1.25 1.31
C SER A 242 -5.70 -0.71 2.44
N GLY A 243 -6.47 0.34 2.17
CA GLY A 243 -7.45 0.88 3.11
C GLY A 243 -8.50 -0.14 3.49
N TYR A 244 -9.08 -0.82 2.49
CA TYR A 244 -10.11 -1.84 2.67
C TYR A 244 -9.60 -3.01 3.53
N CYS A 245 -8.41 -3.54 3.23
CA CYS A 245 -7.75 -4.57 4.02
C CYS A 245 -7.66 -4.19 5.51
N ARG A 246 -7.08 -3.02 5.79
CA ARG A 246 -6.86 -2.57 7.18
C ARG A 246 -8.17 -2.26 7.92
N LYS A 247 -9.09 -1.54 7.28
CA LYS A 247 -10.26 -0.97 7.96
C LYS A 247 -11.47 -1.89 7.94
N ILE A 248 -11.69 -2.63 6.85
CA ILE A 248 -12.87 -3.49 6.68
C ILE A 248 -12.53 -4.92 7.05
N LEU A 249 -11.48 -5.50 6.45
CA LEU A 249 -11.09 -6.89 6.70
C LEU A 249 -10.27 -7.08 7.99
N LYS A 250 -9.79 -5.98 8.59
CA LYS A 250 -8.92 -5.97 9.78
C LYS A 250 -7.63 -6.76 9.57
N ASP A 251 -7.15 -6.78 8.33
CA ASP A 251 -5.91 -7.42 7.94
C ASP A 251 -4.91 -6.35 7.51
N ASN A 252 -3.92 -6.12 8.36
CA ASN A 252 -2.85 -5.14 8.09
C ASN A 252 -1.66 -5.78 7.36
N SER A 253 -1.74 -7.07 7.03
CA SER A 253 -0.66 -7.79 6.38
C SER A 253 -0.49 -7.39 4.93
N PHE A 254 0.68 -7.71 4.40
CA PHE A 254 0.96 -7.57 2.98
C PHE A 254 0.21 -8.59 2.13
N HIS A 255 -0.26 -9.68 2.73
CA HIS A 255 -0.98 -10.75 2.04
C HIS A 255 -2.40 -10.35 1.60
N CYS A 256 -3.08 -9.49 2.35
CA CYS A 256 -4.43 -9.07 1.99
C CYS A 256 -4.50 -8.34 0.63
N PRO A 257 -3.74 -7.26 0.38
CA PRO A 257 -3.77 -6.61 -0.93
C PRO A 257 -3.28 -7.53 -2.05
N ALA A 258 -2.32 -8.42 -1.77
CA ALA A 258 -1.83 -9.41 -2.72
C ALA A 258 -2.96 -10.26 -3.29
N ARG A 259 -3.74 -10.86 -2.40
CA ARG A 259 -4.83 -11.77 -2.76
C ARG A 259 -5.94 -11.05 -3.52
N LEU A 260 -6.26 -9.81 -3.12
CA LEU A 260 -7.28 -9.01 -3.81
C LEU A 260 -6.84 -8.60 -5.22
N LEU A 261 -5.57 -8.24 -5.40
CA LEU A 261 -5.02 -7.93 -6.73
C LEU A 261 -4.99 -9.17 -7.63
N ALA A 262 -4.49 -10.30 -7.13
CA ALA A 262 -4.46 -11.56 -7.89
C ALA A 262 -5.87 -12.01 -8.31
N SER A 263 -6.87 -11.81 -7.45
CA SER A 263 -8.27 -12.14 -7.77
C SER A 263 -8.84 -11.24 -8.88
N LEU A 264 -8.37 -9.99 -8.98
CA LEU A 264 -8.78 -9.08 -10.07
C LEU A 264 -8.18 -9.55 -11.40
N ASP A 265 -6.89 -9.89 -11.41
CA ASP A 265 -6.19 -10.33 -12.62
C ASP A 265 -6.73 -11.69 -13.12
N ALA A 266 -7.16 -12.59 -12.22
CA ALA A 266 -7.78 -13.86 -12.59
C ALA A 266 -9.13 -13.71 -13.31
N VAL A 267 -9.92 -12.69 -12.96
CA VAL A 267 -11.18 -12.37 -13.65
C VAL A 267 -10.91 -11.87 -15.07
N GLU A 268 -9.80 -11.19 -15.31
CA GLU A 268 -9.40 -10.74 -16.65
C GLU A 268 -8.97 -11.90 -17.56
N ALA A 269 -8.43 -12.99 -17.00
CA ALA A 269 -7.93 -14.13 -17.77
C ALA A 269 -9.03 -15.12 -18.20
N GLU A 270 -10.22 -15.05 -17.61
CA GLU A 270 -11.36 -15.93 -17.92
C GLU A 270 -12.36 -15.34 -18.95
N ASP A 271 -12.15 -14.08 -19.37
CA ASP A 271 -12.89 -13.39 -20.44
C ASP A 271 -12.17 -13.43 -21.80
#